data_AF-A0ABD5YUW8-F1
#
_entry.id   AF-A0ABD5YUW8-F1
#
_cell.length_a   1.000
_cell.length_b   1.000
_cell.length_c   1.000
_cell.angle_alpha   90.00
_cell.angle_beta   90.00
_cell.angle_gamma   90.00
#
_symmetry.space_group_name_H-M   'P 1'
#
loop_
_entity.id
_entity.type
_entity.pdbx_description
1 polymer ?
#
loop_
_entity_poly.entity_id
_entity_poly.type
_entity_poly.pdbx_seq_one_letter_code
_entity_poly.pdbx_strand_id
1 'polypeptide(L)'
;MQQEFTDHVRTETSTFKDNIDTWDVINHPIKLNSVWRNQLNSDPAAWKEFLDAAREGDPDGEMLINEAAFRNDAQTAEIRGKYHDMVRYLKDNDADLDGIGFMGHFDPKSIVPPEEALDRLDEFARYGFDIRFTEYDFTDENLDKQLPKEQFERLQADYTRDLLIACFSHPAVTGFSNWGLWQPLHWRDRAAFYREDWSARPHTEEWQRLVNDEWWTDDSGKTDSSGTYTTEGFKGEYEITASYDGTSSTTNATIIDDTSWDGSVTVELDVDGEGES
;
A
#
# COMPACT_ATOMS: atom_id res chain seq x y z
N MET A 1 -23.21 -23.55 1.20
CA MET A 1 -22.02 -23.04 1.90
C MET A 1 -21.00 -22.48 0.93
N GLN A 2 -20.19 -23.25 0.20
CA GLN A 2 -19.26 -22.67 -0.80
C GLN A 2 -19.97 -21.78 -1.82
N GLN A 3 -21.02 -22.27 -2.48
CA GLN A 3 -21.85 -21.45 -3.38
C GLN A 3 -22.43 -20.20 -2.70
N GLU A 4 -22.80 -20.28 -1.41
CA GLU A 4 -23.35 -19.13 -0.69
C GLU A 4 -22.26 -18.07 -0.45
N PHE A 5 -21.01 -18.48 -0.20
CA PHE A 5 -19.86 -17.57 -0.14
C PHE A 5 -19.56 -16.97 -1.51
N THR A 6 -19.52 -17.79 -2.58
CA THR A 6 -19.31 -17.32 -3.95
C THR A 6 -20.35 -16.27 -4.36
N ASP A 7 -21.63 -16.53 -4.08
CA ASP A 7 -22.71 -15.59 -4.39
C ASP A 7 -22.62 -14.32 -3.54
N HIS A 8 -22.25 -14.44 -2.26
CA HIS A 8 -22.02 -13.29 -1.39
C HIS A 8 -20.87 -12.41 -1.91
N VAL A 9 -19.71 -13.00 -2.24
CA VAL A 9 -18.55 -12.28 -2.79
C VAL A 9 -18.96 -11.50 -4.03
N ARG A 10 -19.58 -12.15 -5.02
CA ARG A 10 -20.06 -11.49 -6.25
C ARG A 10 -21.05 -10.36 -5.95
N THR A 11 -21.94 -10.56 -4.97
CA THR A 11 -22.95 -9.55 -4.62
C THR A 11 -22.31 -8.32 -4.00
N GLU A 12 -21.37 -8.49 -3.07
CA GLU A 12 -20.69 -7.36 -2.42
C GLU A 12 -19.84 -6.58 -3.44
N THR A 13 -19.02 -7.27 -4.24
CA THR A 13 -18.18 -6.59 -5.25
C THR A 13 -19.03 -5.85 -6.28
N SER A 14 -20.09 -6.48 -6.79
CA SER A 14 -21.01 -5.81 -7.72
C SER A 14 -21.77 -4.64 -7.10
N THR A 15 -22.03 -4.66 -5.79
CA THR A 15 -22.77 -3.58 -5.12
C THR A 15 -21.91 -2.34 -4.94
N PHE A 16 -20.60 -2.52 -4.71
CA PHE A 16 -19.70 -1.43 -4.33
C PHE A 16 -18.63 -1.07 -5.36
N LYS A 17 -18.56 -1.73 -6.52
CA LYS A 17 -17.57 -1.48 -7.59
C LYS A 17 -17.37 -0.01 -7.99
N ASP A 18 -18.40 0.83 -7.89
CA ASP A 18 -18.29 2.25 -8.22
C ASP A 18 -17.66 3.10 -7.07
N ASN A 19 -17.31 2.47 -5.94
CA ASN A 19 -16.82 3.12 -4.73
C ASN A 19 -15.58 2.45 -4.11
N ILE A 20 -15.22 1.24 -4.55
CA ILE A 20 -14.12 0.45 -3.99
C ILE A 20 -13.26 -0.03 -5.14
N ASP A 21 -11.99 0.39 -5.14
CA ASP A 21 -11.04 0.02 -6.19
C ASP A 21 -10.23 -1.24 -5.85
N THR A 22 -10.23 -1.68 -4.58
CA THR A 22 -9.39 -2.80 -4.11
C THR A 22 -10.13 -3.64 -3.09
N TRP A 23 -10.06 -4.97 -3.25
CA TRP A 23 -10.73 -5.96 -2.42
C TRP A 23 -9.76 -6.97 -1.83
N ASP A 24 -9.69 -7.06 -0.50
CA ASP A 24 -9.18 -8.26 0.18
C ASP A 24 -10.24 -9.37 0.11
N VAL A 25 -10.35 -10.04 -1.05
CA VAL A 25 -11.36 -11.07 -1.33
C VAL A 25 -11.25 -12.22 -0.35
N ILE A 26 -10.02 -12.62 0.01
CA ILE A 26 -9.75 -13.70 0.94
C ILE A 26 -8.81 -13.19 2.04
N ASN A 27 -9.34 -13.10 3.26
CA ASN A 27 -8.55 -12.75 4.44
C ASN A 27 -8.23 -13.98 5.30
N HIS A 28 -6.98 -14.09 5.76
CA HIS A 28 -6.49 -15.19 6.60
C HIS A 28 -6.74 -16.63 6.07
N PRO A 29 -6.42 -16.95 4.81
CA PRO A 29 -6.63 -18.30 4.27
C PRO A 29 -5.81 -19.39 5.00
N ILE A 30 -4.69 -19.01 5.63
CA ILE A 30 -3.73 -19.93 6.26
C ILE A 30 -3.80 -19.83 7.78
N LYS A 31 -3.69 -18.64 8.36
CA LYS A 31 -3.69 -18.46 9.82
C LYS A 31 -5.01 -18.93 10.43
N LEU A 32 -6.13 -18.66 9.76
CA LEU A 32 -7.47 -19.12 10.17
C LEU A 32 -7.93 -20.34 9.37
N ASN A 33 -7.00 -21.11 8.77
CA ASN A 33 -7.31 -22.28 7.96
C ASN A 33 -8.29 -23.23 8.66
N SER A 34 -8.18 -23.46 9.97
CA SER A 34 -9.14 -24.33 10.69
C SER A 34 -10.60 -23.89 10.59
N VAL A 35 -10.87 -22.58 10.48
CA VAL A 35 -12.21 -22.04 10.25
C VAL A 35 -12.65 -22.43 8.85
N TRP A 36 -11.81 -22.20 7.85
CA TRP A 36 -12.07 -22.52 6.45
C TRP A 36 -12.21 -24.02 6.20
N ARG A 37 -11.44 -24.89 6.86
CA ARG A 37 -11.60 -26.36 6.73
C ARG A 37 -12.99 -26.81 7.12
N ASN A 38 -13.56 -26.22 8.17
CA ASN A 38 -14.89 -26.59 8.66
C ASN A 38 -16.00 -26.15 7.70
N GLN A 39 -15.77 -25.10 6.91
CA GLN A 39 -16.78 -24.53 6.00
C GLN A 39 -16.61 -24.99 4.55
N LEU A 40 -15.37 -25.21 4.09
CA LEU A 40 -14.98 -25.42 2.70
C LEU A 40 -14.20 -26.73 2.47
N ASN A 41 -14.10 -27.60 3.48
CA ASN A 41 -13.35 -28.86 3.43
C ASN A 41 -11.86 -28.72 3.00
N SER A 42 -11.29 -27.53 3.10
CA SER A 42 -9.90 -27.22 2.70
C SER A 42 -9.63 -27.32 1.19
N ASP A 43 -10.64 -27.22 0.33
CA ASP A 43 -10.44 -27.26 -1.12
C ASP A 43 -9.79 -25.96 -1.62
N PRO A 44 -8.54 -25.98 -2.13
CA PRO A 44 -7.89 -24.80 -2.68
C PRO A 44 -8.60 -24.23 -3.90
N ALA A 45 -9.42 -25.03 -4.60
CA ALA A 45 -10.23 -24.56 -5.72
C ALA A 45 -11.28 -23.52 -5.29
N ALA A 46 -11.72 -23.55 -4.03
CA ALA A 46 -12.66 -22.55 -3.51
C ALA A 46 -12.06 -21.14 -3.53
N TRP A 47 -10.75 -20.98 -3.31
CA TRP A 47 -10.09 -19.68 -3.37
C TRP A 47 -10.11 -19.07 -4.76
N LYS A 48 -9.86 -19.88 -5.79
CA LYS A 48 -10.01 -19.43 -7.17
C LYS A 48 -11.44 -19.03 -7.45
N GLU A 49 -12.42 -19.86 -7.06
CA GLU A 49 -13.83 -19.57 -7.31
C GLU A 49 -14.29 -18.25 -6.67
N PHE A 50 -13.79 -17.92 -5.48
CA PHE A 50 -14.10 -16.64 -4.85
C PHE A 50 -13.46 -15.45 -5.58
N LEU A 51 -12.22 -15.57 -6.03
CA LEU A 51 -11.54 -14.54 -6.81
C LEU A 51 -12.23 -14.30 -8.15
N ASP A 52 -12.55 -15.37 -8.89
CA ASP A 52 -13.27 -15.28 -10.16
C ASP A 52 -14.65 -14.62 -9.96
N ALA A 53 -15.38 -15.01 -8.91
CA ALA A 53 -16.68 -14.42 -8.59
C ALA A 53 -16.58 -12.94 -8.16
N ALA A 54 -15.49 -12.56 -7.48
CA ALA A 54 -15.20 -11.18 -7.13
C ALA A 54 -15.00 -10.33 -8.39
N ARG A 55 -14.16 -10.81 -9.32
CA ARG A 55 -13.92 -10.22 -10.65
C ARG A 55 -15.20 -10.13 -11.50
N GLU A 56 -16.06 -11.14 -11.46
CA GLU A 56 -17.36 -11.08 -12.16
C GLU A 56 -18.24 -9.94 -11.65
N GLY A 57 -18.23 -9.68 -10.34
CA GLY A 57 -19.01 -8.59 -9.75
C GLY A 57 -18.37 -7.21 -9.98
N ASP A 58 -17.05 -7.15 -9.94
CA ASP A 58 -16.26 -5.94 -10.16
C ASP A 58 -15.12 -6.19 -11.16
N PRO A 59 -15.37 -5.98 -12.47
CA PRO A 59 -14.37 -6.24 -13.50
C PRO A 59 -13.15 -5.33 -13.43
N ASP A 60 -13.30 -4.12 -12.88
CA ASP A 60 -12.27 -3.07 -12.90
C ASP A 60 -11.51 -2.95 -11.56
N GLY A 61 -12.07 -3.46 -10.46
CA GLY A 61 -11.42 -3.45 -9.14
C GLY A 61 -10.27 -4.46 -9.00
N GLU A 62 -9.38 -4.23 -8.05
CA GLU A 62 -8.23 -5.09 -7.77
C GLU A 62 -8.59 -6.21 -6.77
N MET A 63 -8.26 -7.45 -7.10
CA MET A 63 -8.55 -8.64 -6.30
C MET A 63 -7.31 -9.11 -5.55
N LEU A 64 -7.35 -9.10 -4.22
CA LEU A 64 -6.25 -9.43 -3.34
C LEU A 64 -6.57 -10.61 -2.41
N ILE A 65 -5.51 -11.28 -1.96
CA ILE A 65 -5.55 -12.17 -0.79
C ILE A 65 -4.64 -11.61 0.30
N ASN A 66 -5.06 -11.62 1.56
CA ASN A 66 -4.32 -10.98 2.66
C ASN A 66 -3.97 -11.98 3.78
N GLU A 67 -2.71 -11.97 4.25
CA GLU A 67 -2.22 -12.88 5.30
C GLU A 67 -1.09 -12.31 6.19
N ALA A 68 -1.02 -12.81 7.42
CA ALA A 68 0.03 -12.53 8.41
C ALA A 68 1.35 -13.29 8.12
N ALA A 69 1.88 -13.15 6.90
CA ALA A 69 3.02 -13.93 6.39
C ALA A 69 4.39 -13.24 6.46
N PHE A 70 4.47 -11.96 6.87
CA PHE A 70 5.70 -11.17 6.68
C PHE A 70 6.68 -11.15 7.87
N ARG A 71 6.22 -11.34 9.11
CA ARG A 71 7.01 -11.21 10.35
C ARG A 71 8.20 -12.16 10.48
N ASN A 72 9.19 -11.75 11.28
CA ASN A 72 10.37 -12.54 11.62
C ASN A 72 10.17 -13.40 12.90
N ASP A 73 9.22 -14.33 12.85
CA ASP A 73 9.03 -15.32 13.91
C ASP A 73 8.69 -16.71 13.32
N ALA A 74 8.84 -17.75 14.14
CA ALA A 74 8.71 -19.13 13.69
C ALA A 74 7.30 -19.48 13.18
N GLN A 75 6.25 -18.93 13.80
CA GLN A 75 4.88 -19.18 13.37
C GLN A 75 4.64 -18.52 12.02
N THR A 76 5.04 -17.26 11.87
CA THR A 76 4.90 -16.56 10.60
C THR A 76 5.78 -17.16 9.50
N ALA A 77 6.95 -17.73 9.81
CA ALA A 77 7.74 -18.47 8.83
C ALA A 77 7.00 -19.69 8.26
N GLU A 78 6.27 -20.44 9.09
CA GLU A 78 5.42 -21.55 8.63
C GLU A 78 4.26 -21.04 7.75
N ILE A 79 3.61 -19.96 8.18
CA ILE A 79 2.53 -19.32 7.41
C ILE A 79 3.05 -18.85 6.05
N ARG A 80 4.21 -18.20 6.00
CA ARG A 80 4.83 -17.70 4.77
C ARG A 80 5.10 -18.81 3.76
N GLY A 81 5.62 -19.95 4.20
CA GLY A 81 5.81 -21.11 3.32
C GLY A 81 4.50 -21.59 2.68
N LYS A 82 3.43 -21.68 3.46
CA LYS A 82 2.09 -22.03 2.94
C LYS A 82 1.50 -20.93 2.04
N TYR A 83 1.87 -19.68 2.28
CA TYR A 83 1.43 -18.55 1.47
C TYR A 83 2.09 -18.59 0.09
N HIS A 84 3.39 -18.91 0.01
CA HIS A 84 4.04 -19.25 -1.27
C HIS A 84 3.32 -20.38 -2.02
N ASP A 85 2.93 -21.44 -1.33
CA ASP A 85 2.22 -22.56 -1.94
C ASP A 85 0.86 -22.14 -2.51
N MET A 86 0.12 -21.31 -1.76
CA MET A 86 -1.19 -20.80 -2.19
C MET A 86 -1.05 -19.82 -3.37
N VAL A 87 -0.15 -18.84 -3.29
CA VAL A 87 0.07 -17.85 -4.37
C VAL A 87 0.49 -18.57 -5.65
N ARG A 88 1.40 -19.54 -5.54
CA ARG A 88 1.81 -20.39 -6.66
C ARG A 88 0.62 -21.18 -7.24
N TYR A 89 -0.21 -21.80 -6.39
CA TYR A 89 -1.38 -22.52 -6.87
C TYR A 89 -2.35 -21.61 -7.64
N LEU A 90 -2.64 -20.41 -7.12
CA LEU A 90 -3.54 -19.46 -7.78
C LEU A 90 -2.98 -18.99 -9.12
N LYS A 91 -1.67 -18.70 -9.18
CA LYS A 91 -0.96 -18.40 -10.43
C LYS A 91 -1.04 -19.54 -11.44
N ASP A 92 -0.68 -20.75 -11.01
CA ASP A 92 -0.61 -21.93 -11.89
C ASP A 92 -2.00 -22.36 -12.43
N ASN A 93 -3.07 -21.89 -11.80
CA ASN A 93 -4.45 -22.18 -12.19
C ASN A 93 -5.20 -20.97 -12.77
N ASP A 94 -4.50 -19.87 -13.11
CA ASP A 94 -5.10 -18.69 -13.77
C ASP A 94 -6.28 -18.11 -12.98
N ALA A 95 -6.08 -17.90 -11.67
CA ALA A 95 -7.05 -17.20 -10.83
C ALA A 95 -7.04 -15.70 -11.14
N ASP A 96 -8.21 -15.05 -11.07
CA ASP A 96 -8.36 -13.59 -11.20
C ASP A 96 -7.79 -12.86 -9.97
N LEU A 97 -6.47 -12.89 -9.79
CA LEU A 97 -5.72 -12.29 -8.69
C LEU A 97 -4.79 -11.21 -9.23
N ASP A 98 -4.86 -10.00 -8.68
CA ASP A 98 -3.95 -8.89 -9.06
C ASP A 98 -2.82 -8.72 -8.06
N GLY A 99 -3.10 -8.93 -6.78
CA GLY A 99 -2.17 -8.63 -5.71
C GLY A 99 -2.22 -9.57 -4.52
N ILE A 100 -1.16 -9.49 -3.71
CA ILE A 100 -1.03 -10.21 -2.45
C ILE A 100 -0.81 -9.20 -1.31
N GLY A 101 -1.48 -9.44 -0.20
CA GLY A 101 -1.48 -8.61 0.99
C GLY A 101 -0.66 -9.22 2.12
N PHE A 102 0.20 -8.40 2.71
CA PHE A 102 0.79 -8.63 4.01
C PHE A 102 0.14 -7.70 5.03
N MET A 103 -0.52 -8.27 6.03
CA MET A 103 -1.17 -7.43 7.07
C MET A 103 -0.18 -6.45 7.69
N GLY A 104 0.99 -6.91 8.15
CA GLY A 104 2.01 -6.00 8.66
C GLY A 104 1.83 -5.57 10.12
N HIS A 105 1.20 -6.39 10.96
CA HIS A 105 1.19 -6.19 12.41
C HIS A 105 2.51 -6.63 13.04
N PHE A 106 3.33 -5.71 13.53
CA PHE A 106 4.65 -6.00 14.10
C PHE A 106 4.74 -5.72 15.60
N ASP A 107 5.72 -6.37 16.23
CA ASP A 107 6.14 -6.09 17.60
C ASP A 107 7.68 -6.23 17.72
N PRO A 108 8.29 -5.83 18.84
CA PRO A 108 9.74 -5.88 19.01
C PRO A 108 10.38 -7.27 18.85
N LYS A 109 9.62 -8.37 18.95
CA LYS A 109 10.11 -9.74 18.76
C LYS A 109 9.99 -10.21 17.30
N SER A 110 9.35 -9.44 16.43
CA SER A 110 8.98 -9.86 15.07
C SER A 110 9.52 -8.95 13.97
N ILE A 111 10.43 -8.04 14.32
CA ILE A 111 11.07 -7.05 13.43
C ILE A 111 11.77 -7.76 12.25
N VAL A 112 11.57 -7.21 11.06
CA VAL A 112 12.24 -7.64 9.83
C VAL A 112 13.25 -6.56 9.44
N PRO A 113 14.56 -6.83 9.48
CA PRO A 113 15.55 -5.88 8.98
C PRO A 113 15.30 -5.53 7.50
N PRO A 114 15.58 -4.30 7.03
CA PRO A 114 15.29 -3.89 5.65
C PRO A 114 15.84 -4.81 4.56
N GLU A 115 17.07 -5.32 4.72
CA GLU A 115 17.65 -6.28 3.76
C GLU A 115 16.80 -7.55 3.64
N GLU A 116 16.37 -8.10 4.78
CA GLU A 116 15.51 -9.29 4.80
C GLU A 116 14.07 -8.98 4.33
N ALA A 117 13.60 -7.74 4.54
CA ALA A 117 12.31 -7.31 4.00
C ALA A 117 12.37 -7.27 2.47
N LEU A 118 13.42 -6.69 1.89
CA LEU A 118 13.64 -6.66 0.44
C LEU A 118 13.78 -8.07 -0.14
N ASP A 119 14.56 -8.96 0.49
CA ASP A 119 14.69 -10.36 0.05
C ASP A 119 13.31 -11.07 0.00
N ARG A 120 12.47 -10.86 1.03
CA ARG A 120 11.11 -11.43 1.07
C ARG A 120 10.22 -10.84 -0.01
N LEU A 121 10.29 -9.53 -0.25
CA LEU A 121 9.54 -8.88 -1.32
C LEU A 121 9.97 -9.42 -2.70
N ASP A 122 11.26 -9.59 -2.94
CA ASP A 122 11.81 -10.20 -4.15
C ASP A 122 11.32 -11.64 -4.36
N GLU A 123 11.22 -12.44 -3.29
CA GLU A 123 10.71 -13.80 -3.36
C GLU A 123 9.27 -13.86 -3.85
N PHE A 124 8.41 -12.98 -3.34
CA PHE A 124 6.99 -12.93 -3.74
C PHE A 124 6.78 -12.21 -5.08
N ALA A 125 7.57 -11.18 -5.40
CA ALA A 125 7.49 -10.46 -6.66
C ALA A 125 7.70 -11.37 -7.89
N ARG A 126 8.41 -12.50 -7.74
CA ARG A 126 8.57 -13.53 -8.78
C ARG A 126 7.25 -14.16 -9.24
N TYR A 127 6.19 -14.08 -8.44
CA TYR A 127 4.87 -14.50 -8.88
C TYR A 127 4.24 -13.51 -9.87
N GLY A 128 4.72 -12.27 -9.94
CA GLY A 128 4.23 -11.27 -10.89
C GLY A 128 2.89 -10.64 -10.48
N PHE A 129 2.53 -10.75 -9.20
CA PHE A 129 1.42 -10.03 -8.59
C PHE A 129 1.96 -8.82 -7.84
N ASP A 130 1.11 -7.80 -7.70
CA ASP A 130 1.37 -6.67 -6.83
C ASP A 130 1.48 -7.11 -5.38
N ILE A 131 2.23 -6.34 -4.58
CA ILE A 131 2.37 -6.55 -3.15
C ILE A 131 1.81 -5.33 -2.42
N ARG A 132 0.98 -5.57 -1.40
CA ARG A 132 0.49 -4.51 -0.50
C ARG A 132 0.74 -4.83 0.95
N PHE A 133 1.13 -3.83 1.72
CA PHE A 133 0.99 -3.85 3.16
C PHE A 133 -0.38 -3.30 3.52
N THR A 134 -1.27 -4.10 4.06
CA THR A 134 -2.71 -3.76 4.17
C THR A 134 -3.11 -3.23 5.55
N GLU A 135 -2.37 -3.58 6.59
CA GLU A 135 -2.77 -3.38 7.99
C GLU A 135 -1.56 -3.03 8.89
N TYR A 136 -0.63 -2.20 8.42
CA TYR A 136 0.58 -1.92 9.17
C TYR A 136 0.27 -1.30 10.53
N ASP A 137 0.80 -1.92 11.58
CA ASP A 137 0.95 -1.31 12.89
C ASP A 137 2.15 -1.92 13.65
N PHE A 138 2.61 -1.22 14.68
CA PHE A 138 3.70 -1.69 15.53
C PHE A 138 3.39 -1.45 16.99
N THR A 139 3.35 -2.51 17.80
CA THR A 139 3.00 -2.43 19.24
C THR A 139 3.91 -3.30 20.10
N ASP A 140 4.12 -2.91 21.36
CA ASP A 140 4.79 -3.73 22.38
C ASP A 140 3.81 -4.35 23.39
N GLU A 141 2.50 -4.23 23.14
CA GLU A 141 1.46 -4.78 24.00
C GLU A 141 1.43 -6.32 24.06
N ASN A 142 2.07 -6.98 23.09
CA ASN A 142 2.21 -8.44 23.07
C ASN A 142 3.41 -8.94 23.91
N LEU A 143 4.20 -8.04 24.50
CA LEU A 143 5.31 -8.41 25.37
C LEU A 143 4.82 -8.72 26.79
N ASP A 144 5.53 -9.61 27.50
CA ASP A 144 5.28 -9.88 28.92
C ASP A 144 5.40 -8.62 29.79
N LYS A 145 6.26 -7.70 29.34
CA LYS A 145 6.42 -6.37 29.90
C LYS A 145 6.68 -5.37 28.78
N GLN A 146 5.81 -4.37 28.67
CA GLN A 146 5.99 -3.25 27.75
C GLN A 146 7.32 -2.52 28.01
N LEU A 147 7.93 -2.03 26.94
CA LEU A 147 9.16 -1.26 27.00
C LEU A 147 8.90 0.12 27.62
N PRO A 148 9.92 0.73 28.25
CA PRO A 148 9.85 2.14 28.66
C PRO A 148 9.44 3.01 27.47
N LYS A 149 8.55 3.99 27.71
CA LYS A 149 7.91 4.79 26.65
C LYS A 149 8.90 5.30 25.60
N GLU A 150 9.97 5.97 26.03
CA GLU A 150 10.96 6.56 25.10
C GLU A 150 11.68 5.50 24.26
N GLN A 151 11.98 4.33 24.84
CA GLN A 151 12.62 3.23 24.10
C GLN A 151 11.67 2.63 23.07
N PHE A 152 10.40 2.44 23.46
CA PHE A 152 9.37 1.94 22.54
C PHE A 152 9.13 2.90 21.38
N GLU A 153 8.89 4.18 21.67
CA GLU A 153 8.52 5.16 20.64
C GLU A 153 9.67 5.40 19.66
N ARG A 154 10.93 5.35 20.13
CA ARG A 154 12.10 5.39 19.25
C ARG A 154 12.16 4.16 18.34
N LEU A 155 12.00 2.96 18.90
CA LEU A 155 12.01 1.72 18.12
C LEU A 155 10.88 1.69 17.08
N GLN A 156 9.69 2.12 17.48
CA GLN A 156 8.51 2.22 16.61
C GLN A 156 8.77 3.19 15.45
N ALA A 157 9.33 4.37 15.74
CA ALA A 157 9.67 5.35 14.70
C ALA A 157 10.74 4.84 13.74
N ASP A 158 11.85 4.29 14.28
CA ASP A 158 12.92 3.72 13.48
C ASP A 158 12.40 2.60 12.57
N TYR A 159 11.59 1.68 13.10
CA TYR A 159 11.07 0.57 12.31
C TYR A 159 10.02 1.00 11.27
N THR A 160 9.11 1.91 11.61
CA THR A 160 8.16 2.49 10.63
C THR A 160 8.91 3.15 9.48
N ARG A 161 9.91 4.00 9.78
CA ARG A 161 10.74 4.65 8.77
C ARG A 161 11.41 3.61 7.86
N ASP A 162 12.09 2.64 8.46
CA ASP A 162 12.92 1.69 7.73
C ASP A 162 12.08 0.74 6.84
N LEU A 163 10.96 0.23 7.36
CA LEU A 163 10.06 -0.63 6.58
C LEU A 163 9.38 0.16 5.47
N LEU A 164 8.93 1.39 5.74
CA LEU A 164 8.26 2.22 4.74
C LEU A 164 9.22 2.57 3.59
N ILE A 165 10.47 2.92 3.88
CA ILE A 165 11.52 3.14 2.86
C ILE A 165 11.74 1.87 2.03
N ALA A 166 11.88 0.71 2.68
CA ALA A 166 12.09 -0.55 1.96
C ALA A 166 10.92 -0.87 1.02
N CYS A 167 9.69 -0.71 1.48
CA CYS A 167 8.48 -0.90 0.68
C CYS A 167 8.44 0.08 -0.50
N PHE A 168 8.63 1.39 -0.25
CA PHE A 168 8.63 2.42 -1.28
C PHE A 168 9.71 2.20 -2.35
N SER A 169 10.86 1.63 -1.96
CA SER A 169 11.97 1.34 -2.88
C SER A 169 11.76 0.12 -3.77
N HIS A 170 10.75 -0.72 -3.49
CA HIS A 170 10.55 -1.99 -4.16
C HIS A 170 9.42 -1.92 -5.19
N PRO A 171 9.68 -2.14 -6.50
CA PRO A 171 8.72 -1.86 -7.57
C PRO A 171 7.46 -2.72 -7.54
N ALA A 172 7.52 -3.91 -6.94
CA ALA A 172 6.33 -4.75 -6.77
C ALA A 172 5.40 -4.28 -5.64
N VAL A 173 5.81 -3.34 -4.79
CA VAL A 173 4.95 -2.84 -3.71
C VAL A 173 4.12 -1.66 -4.21
N THR A 174 2.81 -1.85 -4.32
CA THR A 174 1.89 -0.85 -4.87
C THR A 174 0.96 -0.23 -3.84
N GLY A 175 1.03 -0.67 -2.58
CA GLY A 175 0.23 -0.09 -1.50
C GLY A 175 0.79 -0.33 -0.10
N PHE A 176 0.60 0.66 0.78
CA PHE A 176 0.94 0.57 2.19
C PHE A 176 -0.12 1.32 3.02
N SER A 177 -0.89 0.57 3.81
CA SER A 177 -1.99 1.06 4.63
C SER A 177 -1.70 0.86 6.12
N ASN A 178 -2.03 1.85 6.93
CA ASN A 178 -1.90 1.80 8.39
C ASN A 178 -3.20 1.32 9.05
N TRP A 179 -3.10 0.47 10.08
CA TRP A 179 -4.26 -0.13 10.74
C TRP A 179 -4.82 0.68 11.91
N GLY A 180 -5.12 1.94 11.64
CA GLY A 180 -5.80 2.83 12.59
C GLY A 180 -4.99 4.07 12.95
N LEU A 181 -5.72 5.18 13.08
CA LEU A 181 -5.13 6.51 13.22
C LEU A 181 -5.07 6.98 14.67
N TRP A 182 -6.16 6.80 15.41
CA TRP A 182 -6.41 7.49 16.67
C TRP A 182 -6.51 6.52 17.84
N GLN A 183 -5.72 6.77 18.89
CA GLN A 183 -5.52 5.87 20.02
C GLN A 183 -6.82 5.30 20.62
N PRO A 184 -7.86 6.08 20.96
CA PRO A 184 -9.08 5.56 21.58
C PRO A 184 -9.92 4.62 20.71
N LEU A 185 -9.69 4.59 19.39
CA LEU A 185 -10.39 3.71 18.44
C LEU A 185 -9.49 2.61 17.87
N HIS A 186 -8.21 2.60 18.24
CA HIS A 186 -7.28 1.59 17.78
C HIS A 186 -7.48 0.30 18.58
N TRP A 187 -7.35 -0.84 17.92
CA TRP A 187 -7.40 -2.15 18.60
C TRP A 187 -6.16 -2.43 19.50
N ARG A 188 -5.21 -1.50 19.52
CA ARG A 188 -3.88 -1.53 20.16
C ARG A 188 -3.42 -0.10 20.46
N ASP A 189 -3.75 0.43 21.63
CA ASP A 189 -3.53 1.82 22.03
C ASP A 189 -2.14 2.38 21.66
N ARG A 190 -1.08 1.57 21.80
CA ARG A 190 0.31 1.99 21.57
C ARG A 190 0.74 1.95 20.10
N ALA A 191 -0.04 1.34 19.23
CA ALA A 191 0.22 1.26 17.79
C ALA A 191 -0.37 2.45 17.00
N ALA A 192 -1.36 3.15 17.56
CA ALA A 192 -1.99 4.28 16.90
C ALA A 192 -1.03 5.44 16.64
N PHE A 193 -1.18 6.09 15.49
CA PHE A 193 -0.40 7.25 15.06
C PHE A 193 -0.58 8.45 16.02
N TYR A 194 -1.83 8.78 16.31
CA TYR A 194 -2.19 9.91 17.16
C TYR A 194 -2.64 9.44 18.53
N ARG A 195 -2.20 10.16 19.55
CA ARG A 195 -2.66 9.98 20.93
C ARG A 195 -4.11 10.43 21.09
N GLU A 196 -4.69 10.14 22.25
CA GLU A 196 -6.03 10.59 22.62
C GLU A 196 -6.22 12.10 22.43
N ASP A 197 -5.20 12.90 22.77
CA ASP A 197 -5.20 14.36 22.66
C ASP A 197 -4.79 14.89 21.27
N TRP A 198 -4.73 14.02 20.25
CA TRP A 198 -4.27 14.31 18.88
C TRP A 198 -2.80 14.74 18.75
N SER A 199 -1.99 14.65 19.81
CA SER A 199 -0.55 14.78 19.62
C SER A 199 -0.01 13.59 18.82
N ALA A 200 0.88 13.88 17.88
CA ALA A 200 1.54 12.87 17.07
C ALA A 200 2.48 12.01 17.94
N ARG A 201 2.65 10.74 17.55
CA ARG A 201 3.77 9.92 18.02
C ARG A 201 4.98 10.08 17.09
N PRO A 202 6.20 9.78 17.55
CA PRO A 202 7.39 9.90 16.70
C PRO A 202 7.33 9.13 15.38
N HIS A 203 6.66 7.98 15.32
CA HIS A 203 6.51 7.24 14.06
C HIS A 203 5.53 7.91 13.07
N THR A 204 4.59 8.73 13.56
CA THR A 204 3.73 9.56 12.72
C THR A 204 4.51 10.71 12.11
N GLU A 205 5.45 11.29 12.87
CA GLU A 205 6.35 12.32 12.36
C GLU A 205 7.26 11.75 11.25
N GLU A 206 7.80 10.53 11.42
CA GLU A 206 8.54 9.85 10.36
C GLU A 206 7.69 9.57 9.11
N TRP A 207 6.44 9.12 9.30
CA TRP A 207 5.51 8.94 8.18
C TRP A 207 5.27 10.25 7.43
N GLN A 208 4.96 11.34 8.15
CA GLN A 208 4.71 12.64 7.54
C GLN A 208 5.94 13.17 6.81
N ARG A 209 7.12 13.09 7.43
CA ARG A 209 8.39 13.49 6.80
C ARG A 209 8.63 12.74 5.50
N LEU A 210 8.44 11.41 5.50
CA LEU A 210 8.66 10.61 4.30
C LEU A 210 7.59 10.87 3.23
N VAL A 211 6.31 10.74 3.57
CA VAL A 211 5.22 10.71 2.58
C VAL A 211 4.78 12.10 2.14
N ASN A 212 4.79 13.09 3.03
CA ASN A 212 4.26 14.43 2.75
C ASN A 212 5.34 15.47 2.48
N ASP A 213 6.60 15.19 2.83
CA ASP A 213 7.71 16.14 2.62
C ASP A 213 8.78 15.59 1.66
N GLU A 214 9.32 14.38 1.88
CA GLU A 214 10.45 13.85 1.07
C GLU A 214 10.01 13.14 -0.21
N TRP A 215 8.90 12.41 -0.17
CA TRP A 215 8.30 11.72 -1.32
C TRP A 215 7.13 12.52 -1.88
N TRP A 216 7.23 13.84 -1.78
CA TRP A 216 6.27 14.79 -2.27
C TRP A 216 6.97 15.78 -3.18
N THR A 217 6.37 16.10 -4.33
CA THR A 217 6.96 17.03 -5.29
C THR A 217 6.18 18.34 -5.23
N ASP A 218 6.81 19.35 -4.66
CA ASP A 218 6.40 20.76 -4.68
C ASP A 218 7.63 21.58 -5.10
N ASP A 219 7.67 21.95 -6.38
CA ASP A 219 8.83 22.58 -6.98
C ASP A 219 8.45 23.75 -7.88
N SER A 220 9.36 24.73 -7.97
CA SER A 220 9.13 25.94 -8.78
C SER A 220 10.43 26.52 -9.29
N GLY A 221 10.38 27.10 -10.47
CA GLY A 221 11.53 27.77 -11.05
C GLY A 221 11.19 28.66 -12.22
N LYS A 222 12.22 29.05 -12.95
CA LYS A 222 12.10 29.90 -14.14
C LYS A 222 12.37 29.06 -15.38
N THR A 223 11.58 29.30 -16.40
CA THR A 223 11.85 28.76 -17.72
C THR A 223 13.15 29.35 -18.28
N ASP A 224 13.83 28.57 -19.12
CA ASP A 224 14.96 29.04 -19.91
C ASP A 224 14.50 29.92 -21.10
N SER A 225 15.44 30.34 -21.94
CA SER A 225 15.13 31.17 -23.12
C SER A 225 14.26 30.49 -24.17
N SER A 226 14.09 29.16 -24.10
CA SER A 226 13.16 28.40 -24.94
C SER A 226 11.78 28.23 -24.31
N GLY A 227 11.55 28.73 -23.09
CA GLY A 227 10.30 28.54 -22.36
C GLY A 227 10.23 27.20 -21.62
N THR A 228 11.34 26.50 -21.44
CA THR A 228 11.37 25.17 -20.80
C THR A 228 11.80 25.25 -19.34
N TYR A 229 11.07 24.55 -18.47
CA TYR A 229 11.45 24.24 -17.10
C TYR A 229 11.51 22.71 -16.94
N THR A 230 12.49 22.20 -16.22
CA THR A 230 12.67 20.76 -16.01
C THR A 230 12.86 20.49 -14.53
N THR A 231 12.14 19.49 -14.02
CA THR A 231 12.24 18.99 -12.65
C THR A 231 12.01 17.48 -12.61
N GLU A 232 12.31 16.87 -11.47
CA GLU A 232 12.01 15.47 -11.18
C GLU A 232 10.79 15.41 -10.25
N GLY A 233 9.91 14.44 -10.47
CA GLY A 233 8.69 14.30 -9.67
C GLY A 233 8.41 12.84 -9.30
N PHE A 234 7.80 12.64 -8.13
CA PHE A 234 7.28 11.33 -7.72
C PHE A 234 6.01 10.96 -8.49
N LYS A 235 5.58 9.69 -8.43
CA LYS A 235 4.30 9.28 -9.01
C LYS A 235 3.16 10.03 -8.31
N GLY A 236 2.22 10.55 -9.08
CA GLY A 236 1.12 11.35 -8.54
C GLY A 236 0.44 12.26 -9.57
N GLU A 237 -0.57 12.96 -9.09
CA GLU A 237 -1.27 14.01 -9.83
C GLU A 237 -0.71 15.38 -9.48
N TYR A 238 -0.55 16.21 -10.50
CA TYR A 238 0.11 17.51 -10.42
C TYR A 238 -0.78 18.60 -10.98
N GLU A 239 -0.83 19.72 -10.26
CA GLU A 239 -1.26 21.01 -10.78
C GLU A 239 -0.02 21.82 -11.18
N ILE A 240 0.09 22.21 -12.44
CA ILE A 240 1.24 22.94 -12.98
C ILE A 240 0.77 24.32 -13.41
N THR A 241 1.33 25.36 -12.79
CA THR A 241 1.02 26.76 -13.10
C THR A 241 2.22 27.47 -13.71
N ALA A 242 2.04 28.06 -14.89
CA ALA A 242 3.01 28.97 -15.51
C ALA A 242 2.53 30.41 -15.39
N SER A 243 3.46 31.36 -15.24
CA SER A 243 3.15 32.79 -15.25
C SER A 243 4.20 33.62 -15.99
N TYR A 244 3.74 34.64 -16.71
CA TYR A 244 4.57 35.59 -17.42
C TYR A 244 3.83 36.94 -17.54
N ASP A 245 4.52 38.02 -17.18
CA ASP A 245 4.04 39.41 -17.25
C ASP A 245 2.62 39.65 -16.68
N GLY A 246 2.31 39.04 -15.54
CA GLY A 246 1.02 39.18 -14.87
C GLY A 246 -0.09 38.26 -15.39
N THR A 247 0.16 37.50 -16.46
CA THR A 247 -0.72 36.43 -16.94
C THR A 247 -0.28 35.08 -16.36
N SER A 248 -1.25 34.23 -15.98
CA SER A 248 -0.99 32.86 -15.53
C SER A 248 -1.98 31.88 -16.13
N SER A 249 -1.54 30.63 -16.33
CA SER A 249 -2.37 29.51 -16.77
C SER A 249 -1.96 28.26 -16.03
N THR A 250 -2.92 27.36 -15.81
CA THR A 250 -2.77 26.14 -15.01
C THR A 250 -3.25 24.95 -15.82
N THR A 251 -2.52 23.84 -15.73
CA THR A 251 -2.91 22.55 -16.31
C THR A 251 -2.62 21.42 -15.33
N ASN A 252 -3.18 20.24 -15.59
CA ASN A 252 -2.92 19.06 -14.78
C ASN A 252 -2.07 18.06 -15.55
N ALA A 253 -1.26 17.29 -14.81
CA ALA A 253 -0.49 16.17 -15.33
C ALA A 253 -0.44 15.03 -14.31
N THR A 254 -0.18 13.82 -14.80
CA THR A 254 -0.06 12.64 -13.93
C THR A 254 1.20 11.87 -14.29
N ILE A 255 2.00 11.54 -13.29
CA ILE A 255 3.15 10.63 -13.41
C ILE A 255 2.69 9.28 -12.86
N ILE A 256 2.51 8.29 -13.74
CA ILE A 256 1.97 6.96 -13.38
C ILE A 256 3.03 5.87 -13.33
N ASP A 257 4.11 5.99 -14.10
CA ASP A 257 5.22 5.04 -14.04
C ASP A 257 6.56 5.67 -14.40
N ASP A 258 7.64 4.93 -14.13
CA ASP A 258 9.02 5.40 -14.22
C ASP A 258 9.58 5.41 -15.67
N THR A 259 8.82 4.94 -16.67
CA THR A 259 9.35 4.57 -18.00
C THR A 259 8.48 4.93 -19.22
N SER A 260 7.19 5.23 -19.08
CA SER A 260 6.23 5.40 -20.17
C SER A 260 5.86 6.87 -20.46
N TRP A 261 6.25 7.79 -19.58
CA TRP A 261 5.97 9.21 -19.75
C TRP A 261 7.03 9.89 -20.62
N ASP A 262 6.60 10.64 -21.65
CA ASP A 262 7.51 11.41 -22.52
C ASP A 262 8.13 12.63 -21.82
N GLY A 263 7.72 12.89 -20.57
CA GLY A 263 8.33 13.85 -19.67
C GLY A 263 7.96 15.30 -19.93
N SER A 264 6.93 15.58 -20.74
CA SER A 264 6.60 16.96 -21.12
C SER A 264 5.13 17.34 -20.91
N VAL A 265 4.94 18.51 -20.32
CA VAL A 265 3.65 19.19 -20.20
C VAL A 265 3.79 20.57 -20.79
N THR A 266 2.87 20.96 -21.67
CA THR A 266 2.84 22.32 -22.24
C THR A 266 1.77 23.15 -21.55
N VAL A 267 2.16 24.32 -21.06
CA VAL A 267 1.24 25.33 -20.52
C VAL A 267 1.28 26.53 -21.45
N GLU A 268 0.16 26.84 -22.10
CA GLU A 268 0.05 28.00 -22.99
C GLU A 268 -0.37 29.24 -22.17
N LEU A 269 0.37 30.33 -22.37
CA LEU A 269 0.05 31.64 -21.82
C LEU A 269 -0.35 32.57 -22.97
N ASP A 270 -1.57 33.08 -22.93
CA ASP A 270 -2.01 34.09 -23.90
C ASP A 270 -1.54 35.46 -23.41
N VAL A 271 -0.41 35.92 -23.95
CA VAL A 271 0.14 37.24 -23.65
C VAL A 271 -0.27 38.19 -24.75
N ASP A 272 -1.13 39.15 -24.41
CA ASP A 272 -1.51 40.24 -25.31
C ASP A 272 -0.25 41.04 -25.67
N GLY A 273 0.24 40.84 -26.90
CA GLY A 273 1.38 41.57 -27.42
C GLY A 273 0.98 42.99 -27.83
N GLU A 274 1.10 43.97 -26.94
CA GLU A 274 1.42 45.34 -27.37
C GLU A 274 2.89 45.37 -27.82
N GLY A 275 3.13 44.87 -29.03
CA GLY A 275 4.38 45.10 -29.74
C GLY A 275 4.46 46.56 -30.16
N GLU A 276 4.95 47.44 -29.28
CA GLU A 276 5.49 48.74 -29.71
C GLU A 276 6.93 48.54 -30.21
N SER A 277 7.08 48.52 -31.53
CA SER A 277 8.35 48.80 -32.23
C SER A 277 8.13 49.88 -33.28
#